data_AF-A0A9D7EA97-F1
#
_entry.id   AF-A0A9D7EA97-F1
#
_cell.length_a   1.000
_cell.length_b   1.000
_cell.length_c   1.000
_cell.angle_alpha   90.00
_cell.angle_beta   90.00
_cell.angle_gamma   90.00
#
_symmetry.space_group_name_H-M   'P 1'
#
loop_
_entity.id
_entity.type
_entity.pdbx_description
1 polymer ?
#
loop_
_entity_poly.entity_id
_entity_poly.type
_entity_poly.pdbx_seq_one_letter_code
_entity_poly.pdbx_strand_id
1 'polypeptide(L)' 'MNTDQTSPAPATFKIAPNTWGEKKFKLKNKFGHLNDDDLHFENGKEQEMIGSLCAKLNKSAAEMHALINAL' A
#
# COMPACT_ATOMS: atom_id res chain seq x y z
N MET A 1 -26.82 4.02 3.75
CA MET A 1 -26.36 2.70 3.28
C MET A 1 -24.86 2.80 3.08
N ASN A 2 -24.07 2.41 4.08
CA ASN A 2 -22.62 2.45 3.98
C ASN A 2 -22.19 1.24 3.16
N THR A 3 -21.48 1.49 2.08
CA THR A 3 -20.90 0.48 1.18
C THR A 3 -19.85 -0.33 1.94
N ASP A 4 -20.31 -1.32 2.69
CA ASP A 4 -19.53 -2.51 3.02
C ASP A 4 -19.27 -3.24 1.70
N GLN A 5 -18.19 -2.85 1.04
CA GLN A 5 -17.63 -3.62 -0.06
C GLN A 5 -16.50 -4.47 0.53
N THR A 6 -16.83 -5.36 1.46
CA THR A 6 -15.94 -6.45 1.89
C THR A 6 -16.32 -7.71 1.11
N SER A 7 -15.83 -7.79 -0.13
CA SER A 7 -15.80 -9.07 -0.85
C SER A 7 -14.76 -9.98 -0.21
N PRO A 8 -15.13 -11.19 0.26
CA PRO A 8 -14.18 -12.13 0.82
C PRO A 8 -13.58 -13.01 -0.28
N ALA A 9 -12.31 -12.79 -0.63
CA ALA A 9 -11.47 -13.74 -1.38
C ALA A 9 -9.97 -13.45 -1.15
N PRO A 10 -9.09 -14.47 -1.26
CA PRO A 10 -8.11 -14.80 -0.22
C PRO A 10 -6.77 -14.06 -0.33
N ALA A 11 -6.08 -13.97 0.81
CA ALA A 11 -4.85 -13.21 1.09
C ALA A 11 -5.06 -11.70 1.37
N THR A 12 -5.70 -11.41 2.51
CA THR A 12 -5.92 -10.05 3.00
C THR A 12 -4.60 -9.43 3.48
N PHE A 13 -3.87 -8.75 2.59
CA PHE A 13 -2.88 -7.76 3.04
C PHE A 13 -3.65 -6.51 3.46
N LYS A 14 -3.95 -6.41 4.75
CA LYS A 14 -4.75 -5.31 5.31
C LYS A 14 -3.81 -4.24 5.84
N ILE A 15 -3.65 -3.14 5.09
CA ILE A 15 -2.86 -2.01 5.56
C ILE A 15 -3.71 -1.22 6.54
N ALA A 16 -3.29 -1.12 7.80
CA ALA A 16 -4.01 -0.30 8.76
C ALA A 16 -3.88 1.19 8.36
N PRO A 17 -4.99 1.90 8.00
CA PRO A 17 -4.95 3.27 7.50
C PRO A 17 -4.26 4.24 8.47
N ASN A 18 -4.42 3.99 9.78
CA ASN A 18 -3.78 4.76 10.85
C ASN A 18 -2.25 4.68 10.80
N THR A 19 -1.69 3.57 10.32
CA THR A 19 -0.24 3.36 10.22
C THR A 19 0.31 3.70 8.83
N TRP A 20 -0.55 3.73 7.81
CA TRP A 20 -0.12 4.01 6.43
C TRP A 20 0.45 5.42 6.26
N GLY A 21 -0.12 6.42 6.93
CA GLY A 21 0.34 7.81 6.84
C GLY A 21 1.84 7.98 7.18
N GLU A 22 2.32 7.24 8.17
CA GLU A 22 3.73 7.26 8.56
C GLU A 22 4.59 6.35 7.66
N LYS A 23 4.08 5.15 7.34
CA LYS A 23 4.75 4.19 6.45
C LYS A 23 4.99 4.80 5.07
N LYS A 24 4.00 5.46 4.47
CA LYS A 24 4.12 6.14 3.17
C LYS A 24 5.13 7.29 3.22
N PHE A 25 5.20 8.02 4.33
CA PHE A 25 6.18 9.09 4.49
C PHE A 25 7.61 8.54 4.53
N LYS A 26 7.84 7.47 5.31
CA LYS A 26 9.12 6.75 5.32
C LYS A 26 9.44 6.16 3.95
N LEU A 27 8.45 5.59 3.26
CA LEU A 27 8.60 5.02 1.91
C LEU A 27 9.00 6.10 0.91
N LYS A 28 8.30 7.23 0.87
CA LYS A 28 8.60 8.39 0.02
C LYS A 28 10.00 8.94 0.27
N ASN A 29 10.39 9.07 1.54
CA ASN A 29 11.70 9.59 1.92
C ASN A 29 12.83 8.62 1.52
N LYS A 30 12.58 7.31 1.62
CA LYS A 30 13.55 6.26 1.25
C LYS A 30 13.61 6.04 -0.27
N PHE A 31 12.50 6.26 -0.94
CA PHE A 31 12.31 6.11 -2.38
C PHE A 31 11.80 7.43 -2.95
N GLY A 32 12.71 8.39 -3.13
CA GLY A 32 12.40 9.73 -3.65
C GLY A 32 11.87 9.76 -5.09
N HIS A 33 11.67 8.61 -5.72
CA HIS A 33 11.01 8.46 -7.02
C HIS A 33 9.51 8.14 -6.89
N LEU A 34 9.01 7.91 -5.66
CA LEU A 34 7.59 7.72 -5.39
C LEU A 34 6.90 9.08 -5.26
N ASN A 35 5.76 9.23 -5.93
CA ASN A 35 4.93 10.42 -5.79
C ASN A 35 3.78 10.19 -4.80
N ASP A 36 3.18 11.28 -4.32
CA ASP A 36 2.01 11.21 -3.43
C ASP A 36 0.85 10.42 -4.06
N ASP A 37 0.73 10.47 -5.39
CA ASP A 37 -0.25 9.71 -6.17
C ASP A 37 -0.05 8.19 -6.06
N ASP A 38 1.21 7.72 -6.13
CA ASP A 38 1.55 6.31 -5.94
C ASP A 38 1.36 5.81 -4.51
N LEU A 39 1.37 6.75 -3.56
CA LEU A 39 1.24 6.50 -2.13
C LEU A 39 -0.18 6.77 -1.63
N HIS A 40 -1.09 7.08 -2.56
CA HIS A 40 -2.48 7.37 -2.26
C HIS A 40 -3.19 6.10 -1.81
N PHE A 41 -3.50 6.04 -0.52
CA PHE A 41 -4.28 4.95 0.06
C PHE A 41 -5.72 5.34 0.13
N GLU A 42 -6.54 4.59 -0.59
CA GLU A 42 -7.99 4.69 -0.53
C GLU A 42 -8.54 3.33 -0.13
N ASN A 43 -9.52 3.32 0.77
CA ASN A 43 -10.14 2.09 1.24
C ASN A 43 -10.77 1.35 0.06
N GLY A 44 -10.24 0.15 -0.27
CA GLY A 44 -10.63 -0.63 -1.45
C GLY A 44 -9.68 -0.56 -2.65
N LYS A 45 -8.69 0.35 -2.65
CA LYS A 45 -7.65 0.47 -3.70
C LYS A 45 -6.26 0.01 -3.25
N GLU A 46 -6.19 -0.72 -2.14
CA GLU A 46 -4.93 -1.19 -1.54
C GLU A 46 -4.12 -2.05 -2.53
N GLN A 47 -4.80 -2.93 -3.27
CA GLN A 47 -4.14 -3.78 -4.27
C GLN A 47 -3.57 -2.98 -5.45
N GLU A 48 -4.30 -1.95 -5.91
CA GLU A 48 -3.88 -1.12 -7.05
C GLU A 48 -2.66 -0.26 -6.69
N MET A 49 -2.66 0.31 -5.49
CA MET A 49 -1.52 1.06 -4.98
C MET A 49 -0.30 0.14 -4.77
N ILE A 50 -0.47 -1.03 -4.15
CA ILE A 50 0.64 -1.98 -3.98
C ILE A 50 1.17 -2.46 -5.33
N GLY A 51 0.31 -2.69 -6.32
CA GLY A 51 0.72 -3.04 -7.69
C GLY A 51 1.56 -1.94 -8.33
N SER A 52 1.16 -0.69 -8.18
CA SER A 52 1.91 0.47 -8.69
C SER A 52 3.26 0.63 -8.00
N LEU A 53 3.30 0.46 -6.67
CA LEU A 53 4.54 0.49 -5.89
C LEU A 53 5.49 -0.66 -6.28
N CYS A 54 4.96 -1.87 -6.42
CA CYS A 54 5.68 -3.06 -6.88
C CYS A 54 6.32 -2.82 -8.26
N ALA A 55 5.58 -2.23 -9.20
CA ALA A 55 6.07 -1.91 -10.54
C ALA A 55 7.14 -0.81 -10.53
N LYS A 56 6.94 0.28 -9.77
CA LYS A 56 7.89 1.40 -9.67
C LYS A 56 9.20 1.03 -8.99
N LEU A 57 9.10 0.26 -7.91
CA LEU A 57 10.27 -0.17 -7.13
C LEU A 57 10.97 -1.38 -7.74
N ASN A 58 10.39 -1.99 -8.78
CA ASN A 58 10.84 -3.25 -9.37
C ASN A 58 11.05 -4.34 -8.29
N LYS A 59 10.13 -4.39 -7.32
CA LYS A 59 10.17 -5.33 -6.18
C LYS A 59 8.92 -6.17 -6.17
N SER A 60 9.00 -7.43 -5.77
CA SER A 60 7.82 -8.29 -5.63
C SER A 60 6.84 -7.78 -4.58
N ALA A 61 5.54 -8.12 -4.73
CA ALA A 61 4.51 -7.83 -3.74
C ALA A 61 4.89 -8.30 -2.32
N ALA A 62 5.55 -9.46 -2.19
CA ALA A 62 6.05 -9.96 -0.91
C ALA A 62 7.08 -9.03 -0.26
N GLU A 63 8.03 -8.50 -1.04
CA GLU A 63 9.03 -7.52 -0.58
C GLU A 63 8.36 -6.21 -0.17
N MET A 64 7.37 -5.75 -0.95
CA MET A 64 6.57 -4.57 -0.59
C MET A 64 5.85 -4.77 0.73
N HIS A 65 5.19 -5.91 0.92
CA HIS A 65 4.49 -6.24 2.14
C HIS A 65 5.43 -6.30 3.34
N ALA A 66 6.59 -6.94 3.19
CA ALA A 66 7.61 -7.02 4.24
C ALA A 66 8.13 -5.63 4.61
N LEU A 67 8.38 -4.78 3.61
CA LEU A 67 8.88 -3.41 3.82
C LEU A 67 7.84 -2.55 4.53
N ILE A 68 6.57 -2.60 4.09
CA ILE A 68 5.46 -1.89 4.74
C ILE A 68 5.23 -2.43 6.16
N ASN A 69 5.36 -3.73 6.39
CA ASN A 69 5.18 -4.35 7.70
C ASN A 69 6.35 -4.03 8.66
N ALA A 70 7.57 -3.84 8.14
CA ALA A 70 8.76 -3.50 8.91
C ALA A 70 8.88 -2.01 9.29
N LEU A 71 8.01 -1.14 8.73
CA LEU A 71 7.98 0.30 8.98
C LEU A 71 6.99 0.72 10.07
#